data_AF-A0AAN6PRA8-F1
#
_entry.id   AF-A0AAN6PRA8-F1
#
_cell.length_a   1.000
_cell.length_b   1.000
_cell.length_c   1.000
_cell.angle_alpha   90.00
_cell.angle_beta   90.00
_cell.angle_gamma   90.00
#
_symmetry.space_group_name_H-M   'P 1'
#
loop_
_entity.id
_entity.type
_entity.pdbx_description
1 polymer ?
#
loop_
_entity_poly.entity_id
_entity_poly.type
_entity_poly.pdbx_seq_one_letter_code
_entity_poly.pdbx_strand_id
1 'polypeptide(L)'
;MSPTSNPQQTRLPPAELYFVRTHGILFSGKQEEHLEPSMDRFLELIDNRISRSTRRWLEPGYHIGISNICALLGYGDESNPIAQALNVTRPSDTESQDQLMPDSEPPATPSPSVSASKQFPSPRKLFNATYDVVCRRFGDRNTLPFLHVTLVFIHHLTFFPEAMAHVAPHFPWKLTALMLNTLISSASSPNVSQALARFLESGEPFQGWKEKQEENKKNNNEGGAGAGGEPWPDAPRKRPLPEDFALRGFPFVEEYYPDGWFVTEEIDDDDKYFEVLSMIEERKERVVWLGRRIAEKEGKWLRFDKENRRFGVHPDYEVELDLESVDYGELPDAVPEA
;
A
#
# COMPACT_ATOMS: atom_id res chain seq x y z
N MET A 1 -37.27 -19.79 -7.10
CA MET A 1 -37.45 -18.71 -6.11
C MET A 1 -36.22 -17.82 -6.22
N SER A 2 -36.39 -16.56 -6.62
CA SER A 2 -35.29 -15.60 -6.68
C SER A 2 -34.72 -15.40 -5.26
N PRO A 3 -33.40 -15.29 -5.06
CA PRO A 3 -32.86 -15.06 -3.73
C PRO A 3 -33.36 -13.72 -3.22
N THR A 4 -34.05 -13.72 -2.09
CA THR A 4 -34.45 -12.51 -1.37
C THR A 4 -33.18 -11.78 -0.95
N SER A 5 -32.95 -10.59 -1.51
CA SER A 5 -31.80 -9.74 -1.17
C SER A 5 -31.80 -9.44 0.33
N ASN A 6 -30.67 -9.70 0.99
CA ASN A 6 -30.51 -9.45 2.42
C ASN A 6 -30.66 -7.94 2.70
N PRO A 7 -31.53 -7.49 3.63
CA PRO A 7 -31.76 -6.07 3.91
C PRO A 7 -30.48 -5.29 4.29
N GLN A 8 -29.42 -5.94 4.78
CA GLN A 8 -28.12 -5.29 5.01
C GLN A 8 -27.41 -4.89 3.71
N GLN A 9 -27.59 -5.64 2.60
CA GLN A 9 -27.02 -5.29 1.29
C GLN A 9 -27.62 -4.00 0.72
N THR A 10 -28.83 -3.60 1.16
CA THR A 10 -29.47 -2.34 0.70
C THR A 10 -28.89 -1.07 1.32
N ARG A 11 -27.98 -1.18 2.30
CA ARG A 11 -27.36 -0.03 2.98
C ARG A 11 -25.96 0.32 2.48
N LEU A 12 -25.31 -0.58 1.75
CA LEU A 12 -23.97 -0.34 1.24
C LEU A 12 -24.03 0.50 -0.05
N PRO A 13 -23.24 1.59 -0.14
CA PRO A 13 -22.94 2.21 -1.42
C PRO A 13 -22.59 1.20 -2.52
N PRO A 14 -23.00 1.45 -3.78
CA PRO A 14 -22.84 0.47 -4.87
C PRO A 14 -21.42 -0.08 -5.06
N ALA A 15 -20.39 0.76 -5.02
CA ALA A 15 -19.00 0.32 -5.16
C ALA A 15 -18.59 -0.70 -4.07
N GLU A 16 -18.99 -0.45 -2.82
CA GLU A 16 -18.68 -1.35 -1.69
C GLU A 16 -19.44 -2.66 -1.78
N LEU A 17 -20.69 -2.63 -2.26
CA LEU A 17 -21.47 -3.83 -2.48
C LEU A 17 -20.76 -4.77 -3.49
N TYR A 18 -20.33 -4.24 -4.64
CA TYR A 18 -19.63 -5.02 -5.64
C TYR A 18 -18.23 -5.46 -5.19
N PHE A 19 -17.54 -4.62 -4.42
CA PHE A 19 -16.27 -4.97 -3.79
C PHE A 19 -16.41 -6.17 -2.85
N VAL A 20 -17.35 -6.10 -1.90
CA VAL A 20 -17.60 -7.19 -0.94
C VAL A 20 -18.07 -8.45 -1.67
N ARG A 21 -18.92 -8.33 -2.69
CA ARG A 21 -19.34 -9.46 -3.50
C ARG A 21 -18.17 -10.12 -4.23
N THR A 22 -17.29 -9.31 -4.83
CA THR A 22 -16.09 -9.78 -5.52
C THR A 22 -15.19 -10.59 -4.58
N HIS A 23 -14.84 -10.02 -3.42
CA HIS A 23 -14.02 -10.72 -2.44
C HIS A 23 -14.72 -11.95 -1.85
N GLY A 24 -16.05 -11.91 -1.67
CA GLY A 24 -16.82 -13.08 -1.22
C GLY A 24 -16.78 -14.24 -2.23
N ILE A 25 -16.82 -13.93 -3.53
CA ILE A 25 -16.68 -14.94 -4.59
C ILE A 25 -15.24 -15.47 -4.62
N LEU A 26 -14.23 -14.59 -4.61
CA LEU A 26 -12.81 -14.97 -4.60
C LEU A 26 -12.46 -15.85 -3.40
N PHE A 27 -12.96 -15.51 -2.21
CA PHE A 27 -12.71 -16.26 -0.98
C PHE A 27 -13.42 -17.62 -0.97
N SER A 28 -14.68 -17.67 -1.39
CA SER A 28 -15.49 -18.90 -1.27
C SER A 28 -15.35 -19.86 -2.44
N GLY A 29 -14.86 -19.40 -3.60
CA GLY A 29 -14.85 -20.17 -4.85
C GLY A 29 -16.25 -20.52 -5.37
N LYS A 30 -17.29 -19.80 -4.92
CA LYS A 30 -18.70 -20.04 -5.30
C LYS A 30 -19.23 -18.91 -6.16
N GLN A 31 -20.15 -19.21 -7.06
CA GLN A 31 -20.77 -18.24 -7.99
C GLN A 31 -19.73 -17.53 -8.87
N GLU A 32 -18.74 -18.28 -9.39
CA GLU A 32 -17.67 -17.74 -10.25
C GLU A 32 -18.20 -17.05 -11.51
N GLU A 33 -19.38 -17.44 -12.00
CA GLU A 33 -20.10 -16.79 -13.10
C GLU A 33 -20.42 -15.30 -12.85
N HIS A 34 -20.42 -14.90 -11.57
CA HIS A 34 -20.67 -13.54 -11.15
C HIS A 34 -19.40 -12.77 -10.78
N LEU A 35 -18.22 -13.40 -10.84
CA LEU A 35 -16.96 -12.77 -10.45
C LEU A 35 -16.62 -11.59 -11.36
N GLU A 36 -16.44 -11.86 -12.66
CA GLU A 36 -16.07 -10.84 -13.64
C GLU A 36 -17.09 -9.68 -13.69
N PRO A 37 -18.42 -9.92 -13.79
CA PRO A 37 -19.39 -8.84 -13.72
C PRO A 37 -19.35 -8.01 -12.43
N SER A 38 -19.01 -8.62 -11.29
CA SER A 38 -18.89 -7.91 -10.01
C SER A 38 -17.61 -7.07 -9.97
N MET A 39 -16.50 -7.61 -10.48
CA MET A 39 -15.24 -6.89 -10.60
C MET A 39 -15.38 -5.68 -11.50
N ASP A 40 -15.93 -5.85 -12.70
CA ASP A 40 -16.10 -4.77 -13.68
C ASP A 40 -16.97 -3.66 -13.09
N ARG A 41 -18.09 -4.00 -12.44
CA ARG A 41 -18.93 -2.98 -11.77
C ARG A 41 -18.25 -2.27 -10.62
N PHE A 42 -17.43 -2.96 -9.83
CA PHE A 42 -16.64 -2.31 -8.80
C PHE A 42 -15.65 -1.30 -9.41
N LEU A 43 -14.90 -1.72 -10.42
CA LEU A 43 -13.88 -0.91 -11.09
C LEU A 43 -14.49 0.32 -11.80
N GLU A 44 -15.66 0.17 -12.43
CA GLU A 44 -16.40 1.29 -13.04
C GLU A 44 -16.86 2.35 -12.01
N LEU A 45 -17.14 1.93 -10.77
CA LEU A 45 -17.73 2.80 -9.76
C LEU A 45 -16.71 3.44 -8.81
N ILE A 46 -15.49 2.88 -8.70
CA ILE A 46 -14.52 3.29 -7.69
C ILE A 46 -14.03 4.73 -7.92
N ASP A 47 -13.77 5.14 -9.16
CA ASP A 47 -13.26 6.49 -9.45
C ASP A 47 -14.24 7.61 -9.00
N ASN A 48 -15.51 7.45 -9.39
CA ASN A 48 -16.57 8.34 -8.94
C ASN A 48 -16.74 8.27 -7.40
N ARG A 49 -16.57 7.08 -6.80
CA ARG A 49 -16.66 6.95 -5.35
C ARG A 49 -15.55 7.73 -4.63
N ILE A 50 -14.31 7.68 -5.13
CA ILE A 50 -13.18 8.48 -4.62
C ILE A 50 -13.52 9.97 -4.72
N SER A 51 -13.93 10.40 -5.91
CA SER A 51 -14.28 11.80 -6.20
C SER A 51 -15.36 12.36 -5.27
N ARG A 52 -16.42 11.58 -5.00
CA ARG A 52 -17.54 12.02 -4.14
C ARG A 52 -17.22 11.95 -2.65
N SER A 53 -16.32 11.07 -2.23
CA SER A 53 -16.05 10.81 -0.82
C SER A 53 -14.91 11.67 -0.28
N THR A 54 -14.00 12.13 -1.15
CA THR A 54 -12.87 13.01 -0.80
C THR A 54 -12.09 12.47 0.41
N ARG A 55 -12.00 13.22 1.51
CA ARG A 55 -11.30 12.80 2.75
C ARG A 55 -11.90 11.53 3.38
N ARG A 56 -13.19 11.25 3.17
CA ARG A 56 -13.83 10.02 3.66
C ARG A 56 -13.38 8.77 2.90
N TRP A 57 -12.60 8.93 1.83
CA TRP A 57 -12.00 7.81 1.10
C TRP A 57 -10.69 7.31 1.72
N LEU A 58 -10.04 8.10 2.59
CA LEU A 58 -8.72 7.73 3.13
C LEU A 58 -8.74 6.34 3.78
N GLU A 59 -9.72 6.12 4.67
CA GLU A 59 -9.90 4.85 5.39
C GLU A 59 -10.34 3.69 4.51
N PRO A 60 -11.45 3.80 3.74
CA PRO A 60 -11.82 2.77 2.78
C PRO A 60 -10.69 2.44 1.78
N GLY A 61 -9.91 3.44 1.38
CA GLY A 61 -8.81 3.31 0.43
C GLY A 61 -7.74 2.33 0.92
N TYR A 62 -7.20 2.52 2.13
CA TYR A 62 -6.19 1.58 2.64
C TYR A 62 -6.78 0.19 2.92
N HIS A 63 -8.04 0.08 3.36
CA HIS A 63 -8.69 -1.21 3.55
C HIS A 63 -8.93 -1.99 2.25
N ILE A 64 -9.26 -1.29 1.16
CA ILE A 64 -9.35 -1.88 -0.18
C ILE A 64 -7.99 -2.39 -0.62
N GLY A 65 -6.93 -1.60 -0.42
CA GLY A 65 -5.56 -2.02 -0.69
C GLY A 65 -5.17 -3.29 0.05
N ILE A 66 -5.41 -3.33 1.37
CA ILE A 66 -5.14 -4.50 2.23
C ILE A 66 -5.93 -5.72 1.74
N SER A 67 -7.23 -5.56 1.48
CA SER A 67 -8.08 -6.66 1.03
C SER A 67 -7.66 -7.22 -0.33
N ASN A 68 -7.25 -6.36 -1.26
CA ASN A 68 -6.69 -6.78 -2.54
C ASN A 68 -5.37 -7.56 -2.36
N ILE A 69 -4.52 -7.16 -1.42
CA ILE A 69 -3.31 -7.91 -1.06
C ILE A 69 -3.69 -9.27 -0.46
N CYS A 70 -4.66 -9.34 0.46
CA CYS A 70 -5.14 -10.61 1.01
C CYS A 70 -5.66 -11.56 -0.06
N ALA A 71 -6.42 -11.04 -1.04
CA ALA A 71 -6.90 -11.83 -2.16
C ALA A 71 -5.75 -12.34 -3.04
N LEU A 72 -4.74 -11.51 -3.28
CA LEU A 72 -3.55 -11.88 -4.05
C LEU A 72 -2.73 -12.99 -3.34
N LEU A 73 -2.67 -12.94 -2.01
CA LEU A 73 -2.06 -13.96 -1.13
C LEU A 73 -2.95 -15.18 -0.90
N GLY A 74 -4.13 -15.25 -1.52
CA GLY A 74 -5.02 -16.41 -1.42
C GLY A 74 -5.73 -16.56 -0.07
N TYR A 75 -5.84 -15.49 0.72
CA TYR A 75 -6.52 -15.50 2.01
C TYR A 75 -6.00 -16.53 3.03
N GLY A 76 -4.71 -16.86 2.95
CA GLY A 76 -4.08 -17.87 3.82
C GLY A 76 -4.11 -19.29 3.26
N ASP A 77 -4.56 -19.48 2.01
CA ASP A 77 -4.40 -20.76 1.31
C ASP A 77 -2.91 -21.09 1.12
N GLU A 78 -2.45 -22.15 1.78
CA GLU A 78 -1.06 -22.64 1.71
C GLU A 78 -0.66 -23.12 0.31
N SER A 79 -1.63 -23.35 -0.60
CA SER A 79 -1.36 -23.69 -2.00
C SER A 79 -1.10 -22.47 -2.88
N ASN A 80 -1.29 -21.24 -2.36
CA ASN A 80 -1.04 -20.02 -3.11
C ASN A 80 0.48 -19.86 -3.40
N PRO A 81 0.88 -19.68 -4.67
CA PRO A 81 2.29 -19.66 -5.04
C PRO A 81 3.07 -18.48 -4.45
N ILE A 82 2.42 -17.32 -4.26
CA ILE A 82 3.05 -16.16 -3.60
C ILE A 82 3.23 -16.46 -2.11
N ALA A 83 2.19 -16.96 -1.44
CA ALA A 83 2.27 -17.30 -0.03
C ALA A 83 3.36 -18.36 0.25
N GLN A 84 3.46 -19.40 -0.59
CA GLN A 84 4.53 -20.38 -0.51
C GLN A 84 5.92 -19.75 -0.66
N ALA A 85 6.11 -18.91 -1.67
CA ALA A 85 7.38 -18.23 -1.91
C ALA A 85 7.79 -17.30 -0.75
N LEU A 86 6.82 -16.71 -0.03
CA LEU A 86 7.08 -15.92 1.17
C LEU A 86 7.45 -16.80 2.39
N ASN A 87 6.82 -17.97 2.52
CA ASN A 87 7.04 -18.88 3.66
C ASN A 87 8.33 -19.69 3.57
N VAL A 88 8.78 -20.07 2.36
CA VAL A 88 10.00 -20.88 2.14
C VAL A 88 11.27 -20.22 2.71
N THR A 89 11.25 -18.91 2.94
CA THR A 89 12.41 -18.15 3.43
C THR A 89 12.37 -17.87 4.94
N ARG A 90 11.26 -18.20 5.64
CA ARG A 90 11.21 -18.08 7.11
C ARG A 90 11.71 -19.36 7.77
N PRO A 91 12.66 -19.28 8.73
CA PRO A 91 12.90 -20.38 9.65
C PRO A 91 11.59 -20.74 10.35
N SER A 92 11.29 -22.02 10.48
CA SER A 92 10.10 -22.53 11.16
C SER A 92 10.18 -22.22 12.66
N ASP A 93 9.78 -21.03 13.09
CA ASP A 93 9.52 -20.76 14.49
C ASP A 93 8.19 -21.45 14.84
N THR A 94 8.32 -22.66 15.37
CA THR A 94 7.23 -23.61 15.66
C THR A 94 6.46 -23.23 16.93
N GLU A 95 6.32 -21.94 17.25
CA GLU A 95 5.67 -21.49 18.49
C GLU A 95 4.89 -20.19 18.30
N SER A 96 3.74 -20.26 17.62
CA SER A 96 2.66 -19.28 17.80
C SER A 96 1.38 -20.02 18.15
N GLN A 97 0.96 -19.89 19.41
CA GLN A 97 -0.30 -20.38 19.95
C GLN A 97 -1.46 -19.63 19.29
N ASP A 98 -2.06 -20.21 18.25
CA ASP A 98 -3.43 -19.87 17.88
C ASP A 98 -4.38 -20.46 18.93
N GLN A 99 -4.93 -19.60 19.77
CA GLN A 99 -6.07 -19.97 20.62
C GLN A 99 -7.30 -20.16 19.73
N LEU A 100 -7.64 -21.42 19.45
CA LEU A 100 -8.91 -21.81 18.88
C LEU A 100 -10.05 -21.38 19.82
N MET A 101 -11.00 -20.60 19.29
CA MET A 101 -12.28 -20.35 19.94
C MET A 101 -13.01 -21.70 20.13
N PRO A 102 -13.41 -22.10 21.35
CA PRO A 102 -14.24 -23.28 21.53
C PRO A 102 -15.68 -22.96 21.11
N ASP A 103 -16.36 -23.93 20.51
CA ASP A 103 -17.75 -23.91 19.99
C ASP A 103 -18.00 -23.31 18.61
N SER A 104 -17.29 -23.82 17.61
CA SER A 104 -17.87 -23.91 16.26
C SER A 104 -17.69 -25.32 15.73
N GLU A 105 -18.79 -25.97 15.35
CA GLU A 105 -18.77 -27.21 14.60
C GLU A 105 -17.78 -27.07 13.43
N PRO A 106 -16.92 -28.08 13.17
CA PRO A 106 -15.91 -27.97 12.15
C PRO A 106 -16.60 -27.68 10.80
N PRO A 107 -16.26 -26.57 10.11
CA PRO A 107 -16.69 -26.40 8.74
C PRO A 107 -16.17 -27.61 7.95
N ALA A 108 -17.03 -28.21 7.14
CA ALA A 108 -16.68 -29.32 6.27
C ALA A 108 -15.32 -29.03 5.63
N THR A 109 -14.38 -29.96 5.80
CA THR A 109 -13.05 -29.89 5.20
C THR A 109 -13.19 -29.48 3.74
N PRO A 110 -12.63 -28.32 3.30
CA PRO A 110 -12.65 -27.98 1.89
C PRO A 110 -11.91 -29.11 1.17
N SER A 111 -12.62 -29.78 0.28
CA SER A 111 -12.07 -30.88 -0.49
C SER A 111 -10.88 -30.38 -1.30
N PRO A 112 -9.68 -30.99 -1.18
CA PRO A 112 -8.53 -30.58 -1.96
C PRO A 112 -8.68 -31.13 -3.37
N SER A 113 -9.48 -30.49 -4.22
CA SER A 113 -9.41 -30.65 -5.67
C SER A 113 -10.31 -29.63 -6.37
N VAL A 114 -9.72 -28.54 -6.86
CA VAL A 114 -9.75 -28.05 -8.26
C VAL A 114 -8.84 -26.81 -8.35
N SER A 115 -7.62 -27.03 -8.83
CA SER A 115 -6.68 -26.08 -9.46
C SER A 115 -6.31 -24.77 -8.74
N ALA A 116 -5.27 -24.84 -7.90
CA ALA A 116 -4.43 -23.69 -7.57
C ALA A 116 -3.91 -22.92 -8.82
N SER A 117 -3.86 -23.59 -9.98
CA SER A 117 -3.48 -23.00 -11.28
C SER A 117 -4.57 -22.15 -11.96
N LYS A 118 -5.84 -22.19 -11.52
CA LYS A 118 -6.92 -21.33 -12.07
C LYS A 118 -7.27 -20.13 -11.19
N GLN A 119 -6.77 -20.05 -9.96
CA GLN A 119 -7.20 -19.05 -8.98
C GLN A 119 -6.35 -17.79 -8.90
N PHE A 120 -5.21 -17.72 -9.58
CA PHE A 120 -4.36 -16.54 -9.56
C PHE A 120 -4.74 -15.40 -10.54
N PRO A 121 -5.29 -15.65 -11.75
CA PRO A 121 -5.58 -14.59 -12.70
C PRO A 121 -6.53 -13.51 -12.18
N SER A 122 -7.61 -13.90 -11.49
CA SER A 122 -8.67 -12.97 -11.09
C SER A 122 -8.28 -12.05 -9.92
N PRO A 123 -7.71 -12.54 -8.79
CA PRO A 123 -7.18 -11.66 -7.74
C PRO A 123 -6.10 -10.71 -8.25
N ARG A 124 -5.21 -11.19 -9.14
CA ARG A 124 -4.20 -10.34 -9.76
C ARG A 124 -4.81 -9.28 -10.68
N LYS A 125 -5.83 -9.65 -11.47
CA LYS A 125 -6.59 -8.69 -12.29
C LYS A 125 -7.25 -7.62 -11.39
N LEU A 126 -7.91 -8.02 -10.31
CA LEU A 126 -8.52 -7.11 -9.35
C LEU A 126 -7.48 -6.16 -8.73
N PHE A 127 -6.36 -6.70 -8.23
CA PHE A 127 -5.29 -5.91 -7.61
C PHE A 127 -4.72 -4.87 -8.58
N ASN A 128 -4.34 -5.28 -9.80
CA ASN A 128 -3.75 -4.38 -10.78
C ASN A 128 -4.75 -3.37 -11.34
N ALA A 129 -5.99 -3.78 -11.64
CA ALA A 129 -7.01 -2.88 -12.17
C ALA A 129 -7.45 -1.85 -11.13
N THR A 130 -7.58 -2.25 -9.86
CA THR A 130 -7.87 -1.29 -8.78
C THR A 130 -6.73 -0.30 -8.64
N TYR A 131 -5.47 -0.78 -8.67
CA TYR A 131 -4.31 0.09 -8.61
C TYR A 131 -4.26 1.06 -9.79
N ASP A 132 -4.53 0.60 -11.01
CA ASP A 132 -4.56 1.45 -12.22
C ASP A 132 -5.55 2.61 -12.06
N VAL A 133 -6.81 2.32 -11.70
CA VAL A 133 -7.84 3.36 -11.50
C VAL A 133 -7.42 4.36 -10.41
N VAL A 134 -6.93 3.88 -9.27
CA VAL A 134 -6.55 4.75 -8.15
C VAL A 134 -5.29 5.57 -8.47
N CYS A 135 -4.31 4.98 -9.14
CA CYS A 135 -3.01 5.60 -9.43
C CYS A 135 -3.10 6.65 -10.55
N ARG A 136 -4.07 6.53 -11.48
CA ARG A 136 -4.36 7.53 -12.52
C ARG A 136 -4.89 8.86 -11.97
N ARG A 137 -5.33 8.90 -10.71
CA ARG A 137 -5.75 10.14 -10.04
C ARG A 137 -4.54 10.95 -9.58
N PHE A 138 -3.74 11.41 -10.54
CA PHE A 138 -2.47 12.09 -10.31
C PHE A 138 -2.63 13.30 -9.38
N GLY A 139 -1.87 13.33 -8.29
CA GLY A 139 -1.91 14.43 -7.31
C GLY A 139 -3.12 14.42 -6.36
N ASP A 140 -4.07 13.49 -6.51
CA ASP A 140 -5.18 13.36 -5.56
C ASP A 140 -4.68 12.82 -4.22
N ARG A 141 -4.59 13.69 -3.22
CA ARG A 141 -4.11 13.33 -1.87
C ARG A 141 -4.91 12.21 -1.21
N ASN A 142 -6.16 11.98 -1.63
CA ASN A 142 -7.03 10.99 -1.00
C ASN A 142 -6.67 9.55 -1.41
N THR A 143 -5.85 9.37 -2.45
CA THR A 143 -5.38 8.05 -2.89
C THR A 143 -4.10 7.60 -2.19
N LEU A 144 -3.40 8.53 -1.52
CA LEU A 144 -2.11 8.28 -0.89
C LEU A 144 -2.10 7.11 0.11
N PRO A 145 -3.11 6.89 0.99
CA PRO A 145 -3.10 5.74 1.89
C PRO A 145 -3.17 4.40 1.16
N PHE A 146 -3.98 4.31 0.09
CA PHE A 146 -4.04 3.12 -0.77
C PHE A 146 -2.69 2.87 -1.47
N LEU A 147 -2.08 3.94 -2.01
CA LEU A 147 -0.78 3.86 -2.68
C LEU A 147 0.32 3.45 -1.71
N HIS A 148 0.31 4.00 -0.48
CA HIS A 148 1.23 3.65 0.59
C HIS A 148 1.13 2.15 0.91
N VAL A 149 -0.05 1.65 1.30
CA VAL A 149 -0.28 0.22 1.56
C VAL A 149 0.22 -0.66 0.43
N THR A 150 -0.14 -0.31 -0.81
CA THR A 150 0.22 -1.12 -1.97
C THR A 150 1.74 -1.15 -2.18
N LEU A 151 2.41 0.00 -2.08
CA LEU A 151 3.85 0.07 -2.26
C LEU A 151 4.64 -0.53 -1.10
N VAL A 152 4.10 -0.57 0.13
CA VAL A 152 4.69 -1.33 1.24
C VAL A 152 4.77 -2.81 0.88
N PHE A 153 3.66 -3.37 0.40
CA PHE A 153 3.61 -4.76 -0.05
C PHE A 153 4.55 -5.02 -1.24
N ILE A 154 4.52 -4.17 -2.27
CA ILE A 154 5.41 -4.32 -3.43
C ILE A 154 6.88 -4.21 -3.02
N HIS A 155 7.23 -3.29 -2.12
CA HIS A 155 8.58 -3.18 -1.56
C HIS A 155 8.98 -4.44 -0.83
N HIS A 156 8.11 -5.03 -0.02
CA HIS A 156 8.36 -6.32 0.63
C HIS A 156 8.65 -7.42 -0.40
N LEU A 157 7.86 -7.53 -1.47
CA LEU A 157 8.11 -8.51 -2.53
C LEU A 157 9.48 -8.37 -3.20
N THR A 158 10.10 -7.18 -3.18
CA THR A 158 11.45 -7.01 -3.75
C THR A 158 12.54 -7.83 -3.05
N PHE A 159 12.27 -8.35 -1.84
CA PHE A 159 13.17 -9.24 -1.11
C PHE A 159 12.91 -10.73 -1.43
N PHE A 160 11.85 -11.05 -2.17
CA PHE A 160 11.42 -12.41 -2.50
C PHE A 160 11.24 -12.55 -4.02
N PRO A 161 12.32 -12.81 -4.78
CA PRO A 161 12.28 -12.84 -6.24
C PRO A 161 11.23 -13.80 -6.83
N GLU A 162 11.03 -14.96 -6.21
CA GLU A 162 10.02 -15.94 -6.63
C GLU A 162 8.59 -15.40 -6.48
N ALA A 163 8.27 -14.83 -5.32
CA ALA A 163 6.98 -14.17 -5.08
C ALA A 163 6.76 -12.99 -6.05
N MET A 164 7.81 -12.18 -6.24
CA MET A 164 7.78 -11.01 -7.10
C MET A 164 7.58 -11.36 -8.59
N ALA A 165 8.07 -12.51 -9.05
CA ALA A 165 7.89 -12.98 -10.42
C ALA A 165 6.41 -13.18 -10.80
N HIS A 166 5.53 -13.43 -9.82
CA HIS A 166 4.09 -13.56 -10.06
C HIS A 166 3.38 -12.21 -10.20
N VAL A 167 3.94 -11.15 -9.63
CA VAL A 167 3.32 -9.81 -9.54
C VAL A 167 3.92 -8.84 -10.56
N ALA A 168 5.24 -8.76 -10.62
CA ALA A 168 5.97 -7.76 -11.42
C ALA A 168 5.59 -7.71 -12.90
N PRO A 169 5.34 -8.82 -13.63
CA PRO A 169 4.98 -8.76 -15.05
C PRO A 169 3.67 -8.04 -15.35
N HIS A 170 2.78 -7.90 -14.36
CA HIS A 170 1.45 -7.34 -14.54
C HIS A 170 1.25 -6.03 -13.76
N PHE A 171 2.18 -5.68 -12.89
CA PHE A 171 2.11 -4.46 -12.09
C PHE A 171 2.39 -3.24 -12.99
N PRO A 172 1.60 -2.15 -12.89
CA PRO A 172 1.70 -1.03 -13.83
C PRO A 172 2.85 -0.08 -13.48
N TRP A 173 4.09 -0.55 -13.62
CA TRP A 173 5.31 0.17 -13.26
C TRP A 173 5.44 1.56 -13.88
N LYS A 174 5.07 1.70 -15.16
CA LYS A 174 5.14 2.99 -15.86
C LYS A 174 4.20 4.02 -15.24
N LEU A 175 2.98 3.59 -14.91
CA LEU A 175 2.00 4.43 -14.22
C LEU A 175 2.50 4.79 -12.82
N THR A 176 3.08 3.83 -12.08
CA THR A 176 3.71 4.09 -10.78
C THR A 176 4.82 5.14 -10.89
N ALA A 177 5.71 5.05 -11.88
CA ALA A 177 6.78 6.02 -12.09
C ALA A 177 6.21 7.43 -12.38
N LEU A 178 5.17 7.54 -13.19
CA LEU A 178 4.50 8.81 -13.49
C LEU A 178 3.83 9.42 -12.26
N MET A 179 3.14 8.60 -11.46
CA MET A 179 2.53 9.02 -10.20
C MET A 179 3.59 9.52 -9.21
N LEU A 180 4.69 8.79 -9.03
CA LEU A 180 5.80 9.20 -8.15
C LEU A 180 6.42 10.54 -8.58
N ASN A 181 6.60 10.74 -9.90
CA ASN A 181 7.09 12.01 -10.45
C ASN A 181 6.13 13.18 -10.21
N THR A 182 4.82 12.91 -10.25
CA THR A 182 3.80 13.92 -9.91
C THR A 182 3.91 14.31 -8.44
N LEU A 183 4.11 13.34 -7.55
CA LEU A 183 4.29 13.62 -6.12
C LEU A 183 5.53 14.48 -5.85
N ILE A 184 6.67 14.16 -6.49
CA ILE A 184 7.90 14.97 -6.41
C ILE A 184 7.62 16.41 -6.83
N SER A 185 6.92 16.60 -7.95
CA SER A 185 6.63 17.94 -8.49
C SER A 185 5.66 18.74 -7.60
N SER A 186 4.76 18.06 -6.90
CA SER A 186 3.72 18.67 -6.05
C SER A 186 4.17 19.01 -4.62
N ALA A 187 5.39 18.64 -4.21
CA ALA A 187 5.93 18.89 -2.89
C ALA A 187 6.16 20.40 -2.66
N SER A 188 5.09 21.09 -2.24
CA SER A 188 5.01 22.56 -2.22
C SER A 188 5.55 23.20 -0.93
N SER A 189 5.83 22.41 0.11
CA SER A 189 6.34 22.91 1.39
C SER A 189 7.88 22.87 1.45
N PRO A 190 8.56 23.92 1.95
CA PRO A 190 10.02 23.94 2.07
C PRO A 190 10.59 22.78 2.91
N ASN A 191 9.90 22.41 3.99
CA ASN A 191 10.35 21.34 4.89
C ASN A 191 10.17 19.94 4.24
N VAL A 192 9.06 19.74 3.52
CA VAL A 192 8.78 18.50 2.78
C VAL A 192 9.76 18.36 1.63
N SER A 193 10.02 19.44 0.90
CA SER A 193 11.03 19.49 -0.15
C SER A 193 12.42 19.11 0.39
N GLN A 194 12.76 19.50 1.63
CA GLN A 194 14.03 19.15 2.26
C GLN A 194 14.10 17.69 2.71
N ALA A 195 13.08 17.14 3.36
CA ALA A 195 13.05 15.72 3.74
C ALA A 195 13.06 14.82 2.50
N LEU A 196 12.25 15.16 1.50
CA LEU A 196 12.23 14.49 0.21
C LEU A 196 13.56 14.62 -0.53
N ALA A 197 14.20 15.79 -0.52
CA ALA A 197 15.53 15.98 -1.10
C ALA A 197 16.56 15.08 -0.43
N ARG A 198 16.59 15.03 0.91
CA ARG A 198 17.46 14.11 1.64
C ARG A 198 17.21 12.67 1.21
N PHE A 199 15.96 12.19 1.19
CA PHE A 199 15.67 10.82 0.75
C PHE A 199 16.12 10.52 -0.68
N LEU A 200 15.94 11.47 -1.60
CA LEU A 200 16.35 11.28 -2.99
C LEU A 200 17.88 11.31 -3.16
N GLU A 201 18.60 12.04 -2.31
CA GLU A 201 20.06 12.20 -2.33
C GLU A 201 20.81 11.10 -1.55
N SER A 202 20.42 10.83 -0.31
CA SER A 202 21.16 9.97 0.63
C SER A 202 20.73 8.51 0.61
N GLY A 203 19.49 8.21 0.19
CA GLY A 203 18.90 6.87 0.32
C GLY A 203 18.70 6.45 1.78
N GLU A 204 18.76 7.40 2.72
CA GLU A 204 18.56 7.13 4.15
C GLU A 204 17.18 6.54 4.43
N PRO A 205 17.08 5.70 5.48
CA PRO A 205 15.81 5.13 5.90
C PRO A 205 14.88 6.24 6.41
N PHE A 206 13.56 6.01 6.31
CA PHE A 206 12.57 7.00 6.76
C PHE A 206 12.78 7.32 8.26
N GLN A 207 12.61 8.57 8.67
CA GLN A 207 12.95 9.03 10.03
C GLN A 207 12.36 8.10 11.12
N GLY A 208 13.23 7.59 12.00
CA GLY A 208 12.88 6.63 13.06
C GLY A 208 13.22 5.17 12.74
N TRP A 209 13.50 4.85 11.47
CA TRP A 209 13.98 3.55 11.04
C TRP A 209 15.48 3.44 11.27
N LYS A 210 15.89 2.77 12.34
CA LYS A 210 17.30 2.44 12.57
C LYS A 210 17.71 1.32 11.61
N GLU A 211 18.78 1.51 10.84
CA GLU A 211 19.55 0.34 10.41
C GLU A 211 19.97 -0.42 11.66
N LYS A 212 19.81 -1.75 11.64
CA LYS A 212 20.48 -2.64 12.60
C LYS A 212 21.98 -2.32 12.52
N GLN A 213 22.45 -1.42 13.39
CA GLN A 213 23.87 -1.32 13.67
C GLN A 213 24.24 -2.57 14.44
N GLU A 214 24.62 -3.61 13.70
CA GLU A 214 25.47 -4.66 14.25
C GLU A 214 26.68 -3.99 14.90
N GLU A 215 26.86 -4.31 16.18
CA GLU A 215 28.10 -4.17 16.95
C GLU A 215 28.88 -2.85 16.81
N ASN A 216 28.45 -1.82 17.53
CA ASN A 216 29.43 -0.94 18.15
C ASN A 216 29.07 -0.56 19.60
N LYS A 217 28.60 -1.55 20.37
CA LYS A 217 28.51 -1.49 21.84
C LYS A 217 29.80 -1.97 22.53
N LYS A 218 30.92 -1.96 21.82
CA LYS A 218 32.27 -2.06 22.38
C LYS A 218 33.11 -0.92 21.80
N ASN A 219 32.92 0.27 22.35
CA ASN A 219 33.94 1.31 22.52
C ASN A 219 33.21 2.60 22.87
N ASN A 220 32.87 2.75 24.15
CA ASN A 220 32.90 4.03 24.86
C ASN A 220 32.65 3.73 26.33
N ASN A 221 33.63 3.05 26.92
CA ASN A 221 33.87 3.16 28.34
C ASN A 221 35.33 3.58 28.46
N GLU A 222 35.59 4.88 28.28
CA GLU A 222 36.79 5.56 28.81
C GLU A 222 36.73 7.07 28.50
N GLY A 223 36.61 7.88 29.55
CA GLY A 223 37.18 9.23 29.61
C GLY A 223 36.29 10.41 29.22
N GLY A 224 35.99 11.28 30.20
CA GLY A 224 35.78 12.70 29.95
C GLY A 224 34.55 13.32 30.60
N ALA A 225 34.66 13.71 31.87
CA ALA A 225 33.81 14.73 32.44
C ALA A 225 34.10 16.08 31.76
N GLY A 226 33.11 16.71 31.12
CA GLY A 226 33.23 18.09 30.66
C GLY A 226 32.25 18.49 29.56
N ALA A 227 31.57 19.62 29.80
CA ALA A 227 30.69 20.38 28.91
C ALA A 227 29.28 19.81 28.71
N GLY A 228 28.35 20.31 29.53
CA GLY A 228 26.92 20.27 29.26
C GLY A 228 26.60 21.07 28.00
N GLY A 229 26.35 20.37 26.91
CA GLY A 229 25.42 20.81 25.89
C GLY A 229 24.11 20.09 26.15
N GLU A 230 23.02 20.85 26.30
CA GLU A 230 21.68 20.28 26.31
C GLU A 230 21.52 19.36 25.09
N PRO A 231 20.97 18.15 25.26
CA PRO A 231 20.59 17.34 24.11
C PRO A 231 19.69 18.19 23.23
N TRP A 232 20.02 18.27 21.94
CA TRP A 232 19.10 18.80 20.94
C TRP A 232 17.73 18.16 21.18
N PRO A 233 16.61 18.91 21.14
CA PRO A 233 15.30 18.30 21.29
C PRO A 233 15.21 17.20 20.24
N ASP A 234 15.06 15.95 20.67
CA ASP A 234 14.80 14.84 19.77
C ASP A 234 13.67 15.30 18.84
N ALA A 235 13.94 15.33 17.54
CA ALA A 235 12.92 15.71 16.57
C ALA A 235 11.65 14.90 16.89
N PRO A 236 10.48 15.54 17.02
CA PRO A 236 9.29 14.89 17.55
C PRO A 236 9.05 13.59 16.80
N ARG A 237 8.98 12.47 17.53
CA ARG A 237 8.71 11.15 16.96
C ARG A 237 7.46 11.26 16.09
N LYS A 238 7.58 11.02 14.78
CA LYS A 238 6.42 10.94 13.90
C LYS A 238 5.55 9.79 14.40
N ARG A 239 4.27 10.08 14.64
CA ARG A 239 3.30 9.06 15.08
C ARG A 239 2.92 8.15 13.89
N PRO A 240 2.52 6.88 14.13
CA PRO A 240 2.01 6.03 13.07
C PRO A 240 0.81 6.66 12.35
N LEU A 241 0.73 6.43 11.04
CA LEU A 241 -0.42 6.79 10.23
C LEU A 241 -1.58 5.82 10.51
N PRO A 242 -2.85 6.21 10.27
CA PRO A 242 -4.00 5.30 10.40
C PRO A 242 -3.80 3.96 9.66
N GLU A 243 -3.27 4.00 8.44
CA GLU A 243 -2.97 2.78 7.68
C GLU A 243 -1.80 1.95 8.25
N ASP A 244 -0.91 2.55 9.04
CA ASP A 244 0.16 1.79 9.70
C ASP A 244 -0.43 0.85 10.74
N PHE A 245 -1.40 1.36 11.52
CA PHE A 245 -2.15 0.55 12.48
C PHE A 245 -2.95 -0.54 11.77
N ALA A 246 -3.58 -0.23 10.64
CA ALA A 246 -4.33 -1.21 9.84
C ALA A 246 -3.43 -2.30 9.24
N LEU A 247 -2.18 -1.99 8.93
CA LEU A 247 -1.18 -2.94 8.45
C LEU A 247 -0.52 -3.77 9.56
N ARG A 248 -0.64 -3.35 10.82
CA ARG A 248 0.01 -4.03 11.94
C ARG A 248 -0.45 -5.49 12.02
N GLY A 249 0.51 -6.41 12.10
CA GLY A 249 0.26 -7.85 12.20
C GLY A 249 0.26 -8.58 10.85
N PHE A 250 0.32 -7.88 9.72
CA PHE A 250 0.55 -8.54 8.44
C PHE A 250 2.01 -9.04 8.32
N PRO A 251 2.24 -10.25 7.80
CA PRO A 251 3.60 -10.81 7.65
C PRO A 251 4.53 -9.93 6.80
N PHE A 252 3.98 -9.24 5.80
CA PHE A 252 4.75 -8.41 4.86
C PHE A 252 5.18 -7.04 5.43
N VAL A 253 4.85 -6.73 6.70
CA VAL A 253 5.29 -5.49 7.37
C VAL A 253 6.14 -5.71 8.61
N GLU A 254 6.51 -6.96 8.93
CA GLU A 254 7.30 -7.29 10.13
C GLU A 254 8.64 -6.57 10.18
N GLU A 255 9.34 -6.49 9.03
CA GLU A 255 10.62 -5.78 8.90
C GLU A 255 10.46 -4.37 8.31
N TYR A 256 9.21 -3.92 8.13
CA TYR A 256 8.93 -2.58 7.61
C TYR A 256 9.03 -1.57 8.75
N TYR A 257 8.25 -1.69 9.81
CA TYR A 257 8.27 -0.65 10.86
C TYR A 257 9.49 -0.77 11.81
N PRO A 258 10.02 0.34 12.33
CA PRO A 258 11.07 0.29 13.33
C PRO A 258 10.61 -0.27 14.68
N ASP A 259 11.56 -0.74 15.46
CA ASP A 259 11.32 -1.14 16.84
C ASP A 259 10.68 0.00 17.64
N GLY A 260 9.56 -0.32 18.31
CA GLY A 260 8.82 0.64 19.11
C GLY A 260 7.95 1.62 18.31
N TRP A 261 7.78 1.42 16.99
CA TRP A 261 6.94 2.30 16.15
C TRP A 261 5.52 2.47 16.68
N PHE A 262 4.94 1.38 17.17
CA PHE A 262 3.58 1.34 17.72
C PHE A 262 3.53 1.49 19.25
N VAL A 263 4.65 1.83 19.90
CA VAL A 263 4.66 2.15 21.34
C VAL A 263 4.24 3.61 21.48
N THR A 264 2.92 3.79 21.54
CA THR A 264 2.28 5.11 21.59
C THR A 264 1.55 5.24 22.92
N GLU A 265 2.28 5.34 24.03
CA GLU A 265 1.71 5.53 25.37
C GLU A 265 0.89 6.83 25.50
N GLU A 266 1.06 7.76 24.55
CA GLU A 266 0.41 9.07 24.50
C GLU A 266 -0.73 9.17 23.46
N ILE A 267 -1.08 8.08 22.74
CA ILE A 267 -2.14 8.10 21.72
C ILE A 267 -3.29 7.22 22.18
N ASP A 268 -4.41 7.86 22.51
CA ASP A 268 -5.66 7.17 22.80
C ASP A 268 -6.14 6.37 21.57
N ASP A 269 -6.90 5.28 21.81
CA ASP A 269 -7.40 4.42 20.73
C ASP A 269 -8.20 5.21 19.67
N ASP A 270 -8.97 6.20 20.11
CA ASP A 270 -9.75 7.09 19.24
C ASP A 270 -8.86 7.98 18.35
N ASP A 271 -7.65 8.30 18.81
CA ASP A 271 -6.72 9.18 18.10
C ASP A 271 -5.88 8.45 17.04
N LYS A 272 -5.84 7.11 17.07
CA LYS A 272 -5.10 6.27 16.12
C LYS A 272 -5.56 6.47 14.67
N TYR A 273 -6.86 6.70 14.50
CA TYR A 273 -7.48 6.89 13.19
C TYR A 273 -7.82 8.36 12.89
N PHE A 274 -7.43 9.28 13.79
CA PHE A 274 -7.67 10.69 13.60
C PHE A 274 -6.73 11.31 12.54
N GLU A 275 -7.32 11.90 11.51
CA GLU A 275 -6.60 12.41 10.34
C GLU A 275 -6.24 13.90 10.48
N VAL A 276 -4.94 14.22 10.48
CA VAL A 276 -4.42 15.60 10.52
C VAL A 276 -3.71 16.00 9.23
N LEU A 277 -3.66 17.30 8.92
CA LEU A 277 -3.15 17.80 7.63
C LEU A 277 -1.66 17.44 7.38
N SER A 278 -0.84 17.33 8.43
CA SER A 278 0.56 16.92 8.30
C SER A 278 0.73 15.50 7.77
N MET A 279 -0.24 14.61 8.00
CA MET A 279 -0.20 13.22 7.54
C MET A 279 -0.24 13.11 6.01
N ILE A 280 -0.84 14.08 5.32
CA ILE A 280 -0.86 14.10 3.85
C ILE A 280 0.57 14.21 3.31
N GLU A 281 1.36 15.13 3.86
CA GLU A 281 2.74 15.32 3.43
C GLU A 281 3.62 14.13 3.84
N GLU A 282 3.40 13.58 5.03
CA GLU A 282 4.07 12.36 5.47
C GLU A 282 3.79 11.17 4.53
N ARG A 283 2.54 10.97 4.10
CA ARG A 283 2.22 9.93 3.11
C ARG A 283 2.93 10.15 1.78
N LYS A 284 3.00 11.38 1.29
CA LYS A 284 3.75 11.70 0.05
C LYS A 284 5.22 11.31 0.20
N GLU A 285 5.85 11.69 1.32
CA GLU A 285 7.24 11.35 1.60
C GLU A 285 7.45 9.82 1.60
N ARG A 286 6.61 9.06 2.31
CA ARG A 286 6.72 7.60 2.39
C ARG A 286 6.47 6.90 1.06
N VAL A 287 5.48 7.35 0.28
CA VAL A 287 5.18 6.80 -1.04
C VAL A 287 6.37 7.01 -1.99
N VAL A 288 6.97 8.21 -1.99
CA VAL A 288 8.15 8.47 -2.83
C VAL A 288 9.37 7.70 -2.35
N TRP A 289 9.57 7.63 -1.03
CA TRP A 289 10.65 6.85 -0.42
C TRP A 289 10.55 5.36 -0.79
N LEU A 290 9.37 4.75 -0.69
CA LEU A 290 9.11 3.37 -1.14
C LEU A 290 9.45 3.19 -2.62
N GLY A 291 9.00 4.10 -3.49
CA GLY A 291 9.35 4.08 -4.90
C GLY A 291 10.87 4.11 -5.12
N ARG A 292 11.59 4.94 -4.36
CA ARG A 292 13.05 5.04 -4.41
C ARG A 292 13.72 3.73 -3.97
N ARG A 293 13.27 3.11 -2.88
CA ARG A 293 13.77 1.82 -2.38
C ARG A 293 13.54 0.68 -3.36
N ILE A 294 12.38 0.63 -4.01
CA ILE A 294 12.10 -0.35 -5.07
C ILE A 294 13.06 -0.13 -6.25
N ALA A 295 13.34 1.12 -6.63
CA ALA A 295 14.27 1.42 -7.73
C ALA A 295 15.74 1.04 -7.42
N GLU A 296 16.13 0.90 -6.16
CA GLU A 296 17.48 0.48 -5.75
C GLU A 296 17.75 -1.01 -5.92
N LYS A 297 16.71 -1.80 -6.19
CA LYS A 297 16.80 -3.24 -6.43
C LYS A 297 17.28 -3.52 -7.85
N GLU A 298 18.49 -3.03 -8.16
CA GLU A 298 19.19 -3.15 -9.44
C GLU A 298 18.43 -2.53 -10.64
N GLY A 299 17.44 -1.67 -10.39
CA GLY A 299 16.64 -1.08 -11.46
C GLY A 299 15.79 -2.09 -12.25
N LYS A 300 15.49 -3.25 -11.64
CA LYS A 300 14.72 -4.36 -12.25
C LYS A 300 13.30 -3.97 -12.66
N TRP A 301 12.69 -3.02 -11.96
CA TRP A 301 11.30 -2.63 -12.17
C TRP A 301 11.16 -1.11 -12.34
N LEU A 302 11.36 -0.37 -11.25
CA LEU A 302 11.52 1.07 -11.26
C LEU A 302 12.99 1.43 -11.42
N ARG A 303 13.26 2.57 -12.03
CA ARG A 303 14.58 3.20 -12.07
C ARG A 303 14.46 4.62 -11.55
N PHE A 304 15.52 5.13 -10.95
CA PHE A 304 15.56 6.51 -10.48
C PHE A 304 16.78 7.21 -11.06
N ASP A 305 16.53 8.26 -11.82
CA ASP A 305 17.53 9.18 -12.33
C ASP A 305 17.86 10.20 -11.23
N LYS A 306 19.06 10.08 -10.66
CA LYS A 306 19.53 10.97 -9.59
C LYS A 306 19.80 12.39 -10.08
N GLU A 307 20.21 12.56 -11.33
CA GLU A 307 20.57 13.88 -11.88
C GLU A 307 19.32 14.72 -12.09
N ASN A 308 18.30 14.12 -12.73
CA ASN A 308 17.04 14.81 -12.99
C ASN A 308 16.02 14.67 -11.86
N ARG A 309 16.31 13.86 -10.83
CA ARG A 309 15.42 13.51 -9.71
C ARG A 309 14.06 12.98 -10.20
N ARG A 310 14.07 12.04 -11.14
CA ARG A 310 12.86 11.47 -11.73
C ARG A 310 12.89 9.96 -11.78
N PHE A 311 11.71 9.37 -11.63
CA PHE A 311 11.47 7.95 -11.83
C PHE A 311 11.30 7.63 -13.32
N GLY A 312 11.90 6.51 -13.72
CA GLY A 312 11.61 5.79 -14.94
C GLY A 312 11.35 4.31 -14.61
N VAL A 313 11.36 3.48 -15.64
CA VAL A 313 11.15 2.03 -15.51
C VAL A 313 12.24 1.25 -16.23
N HIS A 314 12.35 -0.04 -15.90
CA HIS A 314 13.10 -0.98 -16.72
C HIS A 314 12.49 -1.05 -18.14
N PRO A 315 13.29 -1.18 -19.21
CA PRO A 315 12.80 -1.25 -20.59
C PRO A 315 11.69 -2.28 -20.83
N ASP A 316 11.74 -3.42 -20.14
CA ASP A 316 10.71 -4.47 -20.22
C ASP A 316 9.32 -4.03 -19.74
N TYR A 317 9.25 -2.92 -18.98
CA TYR A 317 8.01 -2.33 -18.47
C TYR A 317 7.73 -0.95 -19.05
N GLU A 318 8.50 -0.53 -20.05
CA GLU A 318 8.24 0.70 -20.79
C GLU A 318 7.05 0.48 -21.73
N VAL A 319 5.95 1.16 -21.44
CA VAL A 319 4.70 1.09 -22.21
C VAL A 319 4.14 2.48 -22.43
N GLU A 320 3.43 2.66 -23.54
CA GLU A 320 2.65 3.88 -23.77
C GLU A 320 1.39 3.84 -22.91
N LEU A 321 1.21 4.87 -22.08
CA LEU A 321 0.00 5.01 -21.28
C LEU A 321 -1.01 5.83 -22.08
N ASP A 322 -2.23 5.32 -22.19
CA ASP A 322 -3.36 6.10 -22.66
C ASP A 322 -3.74 7.12 -21.58
N LEU A 323 -3.15 8.30 -21.65
CA LEU A 323 -3.48 9.44 -20.81
C LEU A 323 -4.47 10.28 -21.60
N GLU A 324 -5.78 10.08 -21.36
CA GLU A 324 -6.80 10.95 -21.93
C GLU A 324 -6.45 12.41 -21.59
N SER A 325 -6.21 13.23 -22.61
CA SER A 325 -6.03 14.67 -22.43
C SER A 325 -7.35 15.23 -21.92
N VAL A 326 -7.38 15.68 -20.67
CA VAL A 326 -8.54 16.41 -20.14
C VAL A 326 -8.64 17.71 -20.93
N ASP A 327 -9.59 17.78 -21.87
CA ASP A 327 -9.97 18.98 -22.59
C ASP A 327 -10.60 19.95 -21.59
N TYR A 328 -9.78 20.84 -21.04
CA TYR A 328 -10.26 22.01 -20.33
C TYR A 328 -10.83 22.95 -21.38
N GLY A 329 -12.08 22.71 -21.80
CA GLY A 329 -12.79 23.58 -22.75
C GLY A 329 -12.61 25.04 -22.37
N GLU A 330 -12.44 25.90 -23.39
CA GLU A 330 -12.11 27.33 -23.25
C GLU A 330 -12.84 27.96 -22.06
N LEU A 331 -12.06 28.47 -21.10
CA LEU A 331 -12.56 29.29 -20.01
C LEU A 331 -13.40 30.43 -20.61
N PRO A 332 -14.66 30.62 -20.19
CA PRO A 332 -15.45 31.72 -20.71
C PRO A 332 -14.75 33.04 -20.41
N ASP A 333 -14.58 33.86 -21.45
CA ASP A 333 -13.93 35.16 -21.38
C ASP A 333 -14.41 35.96 -20.17
N ALA A 334 -13.46 36.50 -19.42
CA ALA A 334 -13.71 37.31 -18.25
C ALA A 334 -14.73 38.41 -18.58
N VAL A 335 -15.85 38.40 -17.86
CA VAL A 335 -16.86 39.46 -17.96
C VAL A 335 -16.18 40.78 -17.60
N PRO A 336 -16.23 41.81 -18.46
CA PRO A 336 -15.60 43.08 -18.16
C PRO A 336 -16.29 43.71 -16.95
N GLU A 337 -15.48 44.10 -15.96
CA GLU A 337 -15.94 44.83 -14.78
C GLU A 337 -16.67 46.10 -15.21
N ALA A 338 -17.88 46.29 -14.65
CA ALA A 338 -18.75 47.44 -14.89
C ALA A 338 -18.60 48.49 -13.78
#